data_AF-A0A510JMN3-F1
#
_entry.id   AF-A0A510JMN3-F1
#
_cell.length_a   1.000
_cell.length_b   1.000
_cell.length_c   1.000
_cell.angle_alpha   90.00
_cell.angle_beta   90.00
_cell.angle_gamma   90.00
#
_symmetry.space_group_name_H-M   'P 1'
#
loop_
_entity.id
_entity.type
_entity.pdbx_description
1 polymer ?
#
loop_
_entity_poly.entity_id
_entity_poly.type
_entity_poly.pdbx_seq_one_letter_code
_entity_poly.pdbx_strand_id
1 'polypeptide(L)' 'MLSKEQISQIENDKNIFFCVVELLKVISMKGEVKVTFKFKDKKLKGRELWRDTIE' A
#
# COMPACT_ATOMS: atom_id res chain seq x y z
N MET A 1 15.43 -8.59 -3.11
CA MET A 1 14.29 -9.18 -3.84
C MET A 1 13.53 -10.06 -2.86
N LEU A 2 12.19 -10.09 -2.90
CA LEU A 2 11.42 -10.96 -2.02
C LEU A 2 11.63 -12.44 -2.41
N SER A 3 11.65 -13.33 -1.42
CA SER A 3 11.70 -14.78 -1.66
C SER A 3 10.35 -15.29 -2.17
N LYS A 4 10.33 -16.48 -2.79
CA LYS A 4 9.08 -17.15 -3.22
C LYS A 4 8.12 -17.36 -2.05
N GLU A 5 8.66 -17.65 -0.87
CA GLU A 5 7.86 -17.86 0.34
C GLU A 5 7.24 -16.54 0.83
N GLN A 6 7.99 -15.44 0.81
CA GLN A 6 7.46 -14.11 1.13
C GLN A 6 6.38 -13.67 0.14
N ILE A 7 6.54 -13.96 -1.15
CA ILE A 7 5.52 -13.70 -2.17
C ILE A 7 4.26 -14.52 -1.88
N SER A 8 4.41 -15.82 -1.61
CA SER A 8 3.28 -16.69 -1.25
C SER A 8 2.56 -16.21 0.02
N GLN A 9 3.28 -15.73 1.03
CA GLN A 9 2.68 -15.16 2.24
C GLN A 9 1.87 -13.88 1.93
N ILE A 10 2.38 -13.02 1.05
CA ILE A 10 1.68 -11.79 0.62
C ILE A 10 0.41 -12.15 -0.17
N GLU A 11 0.49 -13.10 -1.10
CA GLU A 11 -0.65 -13.52 -1.94
C GLU A 11 -1.75 -14.21 -1.13
N ASN A 12 -1.38 -14.98 -0.11
CA ASN A 12 -2.32 -15.72 0.73
C ASN A 12 -2.91 -14.88 1.88
N ASP A 13 -2.22 -13.83 2.34
CA ASP A 13 -2.78 -12.86 3.29
C ASP A 13 -3.50 -11.73 2.54
N LYS A 14 -4.83 -11.84 2.44
CA LYS A 14 -5.68 -10.84 1.79
C LYS A 14 -5.39 -9.41 2.27
N ASN A 15 -5.05 -9.18 3.54
CA ASN A 15 -4.81 -7.83 4.05
C ASN A 15 -3.51 -7.24 3.53
N ILE A 16 -2.46 -8.06 3.46
CA ILE A 16 -1.15 -7.65 2.92
C ILE A 16 -1.28 -7.46 1.40
N PHE A 17 -1.95 -8.40 0.71
CA PHE A 17 -2.25 -8.28 -0.71
C PHE A 17 -2.95 -6.95 -1.05
N PHE A 18 -4.03 -6.61 -0.32
CA PHE A 18 -4.75 -5.35 -0.53
C PHE A 18 -3.85 -4.13 -0.29
N CYS A 19 -2.99 -4.16 0.73
CA CYS A 19 -2.03 -3.08 0.97
C CYS A 19 -1.06 -2.90 -0.20
N VAL A 20 -0.49 -3.98 -0.73
CA VAL A 20 0.44 -3.95 -1.87
C VAL A 20 -0.24 -3.38 -3.12
N VAL A 21 -1.47 -3.81 -3.41
CA VAL A 21 -2.25 -3.27 -4.55
C VAL A 21 -2.47 -1.76 -4.39
N GLU A 22 -2.82 -1.29 -3.19
CA GLU A 22 -3.03 0.14 -2.95
C GLU A 22 -1.72 0.94 -3.04
N LEU A 23 -0.59 0.38 -2.60
CA LEU A 23 0.75 0.96 -2.78
C LEU A 23 1.11 1.11 -4.26
N LEU A 24 0.89 0.07 -5.07
CA LEU A 24 1.15 0.12 -6.52
C LEU A 24 0.33 1.22 -7.21
N LYS A 25 -0.92 1.43 -6.78
CA LYS A 25 -1.75 2.55 -7.26
C LYS A 25 -1.20 3.92 -6.86
N VAL A 26 -0.57 4.05 -5.69
CA VAL A 26 0.05 5.31 -5.26
C VAL A 26 1.32 5.58 -6.05
N ILE A 27 2.15 4.55 -6.27
CA ILE A 27 3.40 4.65 -7.03
C ILE A 27 3.14 5.10 -8.48
N SER A 28 1.99 4.74 -9.05
CA SER A 28 1.61 5.18 -10.40
C SER A 28 1.06 6.60 -10.48
N MET A 29 0.86 7.29 -9.34
CA MET A 29 0.40 8.68 -9.31
C MET A 29 1.55 9.62 -9.72
N LYS A 30 1.24 10.66 -10.51
CA LYS A 30 2.20 11.72 -10.85
C LYS A 30 2.40 12.66 -9.66
N GLY A 31 3.65 13.05 -9.44
CA GLY A 31 4.05 14.00 -8.39
C GLY A 31 4.39 13.33 -7.06
N GLU A 32 4.81 14.13 -6.09
CA GLU A 32 5.07 13.64 -4.73
C GLU A 32 3.74 13.42 -4.00
N VAL A 33 3.51 12.17 -3.61
CA VAL A 33 2.31 11.76 -2.88
C VAL A 33 2.74 11.16 -1.55
N LYS A 34 2.33 11.80 -0.46
CA LYS A 34 2.48 11.23 0.88
C LYS A 34 1.24 10.40 1.20
N VAL A 35 1.45 9.12 1.46
CA VAL A 35 0.37 8.18 1.82
C VAL A 35 0.56 7.68 3.25
N THR A 36 -0.55 7.55 3.98
CA THR A 36 -0.59 6.86 5.28
C THR A 36 -1.63 5.76 5.24
N PHE A 37 -1.21 4.53 5.50
CA PHE A 37 -2.10 3.36 5.57
C PHE A 37 -2.56 3.13 7.01
N LYS A 38 -3.86 2.96 7.22
CA LYS A 38 -4.45 2.70 8.54
C LYS A 38 -4.76 1.22 8.68
N PHE A 39 -4.15 0.58 9.67
CA PHE A 39 -4.40 -0.81 10.01
C PHE A 39 -5.14 -0.93 11.35
N LYS A 40 -6.09 -1.87 11.42
CA LYS A 40 -6.74 -2.28 12.68
C LYS A 40 -6.90 -3.80 12.65
N ASP A 41 -6.47 -4.46 13.73
CA ASP A 41 -6.49 -5.92 13.85
C ASP A 41 -5.77 -6.63 12.68
N LYS A 42 -4.62 -6.07 12.25
CA LYS A 42 -3.84 -6.51 11.07
C LYS A 42 -4.58 -6.41 9.73
N LYS A 43 -5.74 -5.76 9.70
CA LYS A 43 -6.52 -5.51 8.47
C LYS A 43 -6.36 -4.07 8.01
N LEU A 44 -6.16 -3.87 6.70
CA LEU A 44 -6.20 -2.55 6.11
C LEU A 44 -7.61 -1.98 6.25
N LYS A 45 -7.74 -0.79 6.85
CA LYS A 45 -9.03 -0.10 7.05
C LYS A 45 -9.22 1.09 6.14
N GLY A 46 -8.13 1.65 5.63
CA GLY A 46 -8.17 2.76 4.70
C GLY A 46 -6.79 3.37 4.52
N ARG A 47 -6.75 4.42 3.70
CA ARG A 47 -5.55 5.23 3.46
C ARG A 47 -5.92 6.70 3.40
N GLU A 48 -4.97 7.55 3.78
CA GLU A 48 -5.03 8.99 3.56
C GLU A 48 -3.93 9.36 2.57
N LEU A 49 -4.28 10.19 1.57
CA LEU A 49 -3.38 10.67 0.54
C LEU A 49 -3.26 12.18 0.68
N TRP A 50 -2.03 12.67 0.72
CA TRP A 50 -1.70 14.08 0.72
C TRP A 50 -0.83 14.34 -0.50
N ARG A 51 -1.21 15.36 -1.29
CA ARG A 51 -0.37 15.87 -2.36
C ARG A 51 0.14 17.22 -1.90
N ASP A 52 1.46 17.35 -1.86
CA ASP A 52 2.07 18.66 -1.75
C ASP A 52 1.87 19.32 -3.11
N THR A 53 0.86 20.19 -3.19
CA THR A 53 0.69 21.05 -4.36
C THR A 53 1.77 22.10 -4.24
N ILE A 54 2.91 21.90 -4.91
CA ILE A 54 3.85 22.99 -5.15
C ILE A 54 3.16 23.86 -6.21
N GLU A 55 2.56 24.96 -5.77
CA GLU A 55 2.12 26.06 -6.64
C GLU A 55 3.32 26.70 -7.36
#